data_AF-A0A1Q7F8L5-F1
#
_entry.id   AF-A0A1Q7F8L5-F1
#
_cell.length_a   1.000
_cell.length_b   1.000
_cell.length_c   1.000
_cell.angle_alpha   90.00
_cell.angle_beta   90.00
_cell.angle_gamma   90.00
#
_symmetry.space_group_name_H-M   'P 1'
#
loop_
_entity.id
_entity.type
_entity.pdbx_description
1 polymer ?
#
loop_
_entity_poly.entity_id
_entity_poly.type
_entity_poly.pdbx_seq_one_letter_code
_entity_poly.pdbx_strand_id
1 'polypeptide(L)'
;MLEMLQYTLNVGGLRMTGGDIGGSPEGMVASSADLTHIPSESSVTLRNTQVAIRNNVTADSWDSMVEGTAKYEVTGFYAYRATVRLETTPGEKEFALTFPHP
;
A
#
# COMPACT_ATOMS: atom_id res chain seq x y z
N MET A 1 0.79 -14.26 6.83
CA MET A 1 0.14 -13.19 7.62
C MET A 1 0.72 -11.88 7.17
N LEU A 2 -0.12 -10.98 6.65
CA LEU A 2 0.30 -9.60 6.39
C LEU A 2 0.36 -8.84 7.71
N GLU A 3 1.48 -8.17 7.96
CA GLU A 3 1.68 -7.36 9.17
C GLU A 3 1.51 -5.88 8.87
N MET A 4 2.10 -5.41 7.78
CA MET A 4 2.06 -4.02 7.37
C MET A 4 2.15 -3.93 5.85
N LEU A 5 1.41 -3.00 5.26
CA LEU A 5 1.56 -2.56 3.88
C LEU A 5 1.60 -1.05 3.90
N GLN A 6 2.68 -0.46 3.39
CA GLN A 6 2.79 0.98 3.19
C GLN A 6 2.82 1.27 1.71
N TYR A 7 2.12 2.33 1.29
CA TYR A 7 2.06 2.71 -0.10
C TYR A 7 2.03 4.22 -0.28
N THR A 8 2.52 4.65 -1.44
CA THR A 8 2.48 6.02 -1.93
C THR A 8 1.87 6.01 -3.32
N LEU A 9 0.97 6.96 -3.57
CA LEU A 9 0.42 7.23 -4.90
C LEU A 9 1.12 8.46 -5.48
N ASN A 10 1.82 8.27 -6.58
CA ASN A 10 2.45 9.32 -7.36
C ASN A 10 1.69 9.56 -8.68
N VAL A 11 1.56 10.83 -9.06
CA VAL A 11 1.04 11.25 -10.37
C VAL A 11 1.95 12.34 -10.92
N GLY A 12 2.42 12.19 -12.15
CA GLY A 12 3.37 13.14 -12.75
C GLY A 12 4.69 13.27 -11.96
N GLY A 13 5.11 12.21 -11.26
CA GLY A 13 6.30 12.21 -10.39
C GLY A 13 6.11 12.90 -9.03
N LEU A 14 4.90 13.38 -8.73
CA LEU A 14 4.58 14.01 -7.45
C LEU A 14 3.74 13.09 -6.57
N ARG A 15 4.08 13.02 -5.29
CA ARG A 15 3.29 12.32 -4.29
C ARG A 15 1.95 13.02 -4.07
N MET A 16 0.86 12.33 -4.42
CA MET A 16 -0.51 12.81 -4.25
C MET A 16 -1.09 12.42 -2.88
N THR A 17 -0.84 11.19 -2.46
CA THR A 17 -1.24 10.68 -1.15
C THR A 17 -0.46 9.41 -0.81
N GLY A 18 -0.67 8.87 0.38
CA GLY A 18 -0.12 7.58 0.79
C GLY A 18 -0.84 7.08 2.04
N GLY A 19 -0.66 5.82 2.35
CA GLY A 19 -1.29 5.23 3.52
C GLY A 19 -0.64 3.94 3.93
N ASP A 20 -1.12 3.43 5.04
CA ASP A 20 -0.70 2.18 5.66
C ASP A 20 -1.92 1.29 5.93
N ILE A 21 -1.74 -0.02 5.80
CA ILE A 21 -2.73 -1.04 6.17
C ILE A 21 -2.02 -2.05 7.08
N GLY A 22 -2.52 -2.22 8.32
CA GLY A 22 -1.88 -3.03 9.36
C GLY A 22 -1.29 -2.18 10.51
N GLY A 23 -0.86 -2.84 11.59
CA GLY A 23 -0.60 -2.19 12.89
C GLY A 23 0.82 -2.33 13.47
N SER A 24 1.49 -1.17 13.53
CA SER A 24 2.64 -0.67 14.32
C SER A 24 3.99 -1.43 14.45
N PRO A 25 5.12 -0.68 14.49
CA PRO A 25 6.48 -1.23 14.65
C PRO A 25 6.65 -1.98 15.98
N GLU A 26 7.68 -2.83 16.04
CA GLU A 26 8.05 -3.65 17.19
C GLU A 26 7.80 -2.96 18.55
N GLY A 27 6.93 -3.56 19.38
CA GLY A 27 6.71 -3.15 20.78
C GLY A 27 5.27 -2.85 21.18
N MET A 28 4.34 -2.72 20.23
CA MET A 28 2.90 -2.69 20.56
C MET A 28 2.30 -4.09 20.39
N VAL A 29 1.54 -4.54 21.40
CA VAL A 29 0.68 -5.73 21.27
C VAL A 29 -0.40 -5.38 20.24
N ALA A 30 -0.14 -5.70 18.98
CA ALA A 30 -1.15 -5.61 17.93
C ALA A 30 -2.37 -6.44 18.38
N SER A 31 -3.53 -5.79 18.48
CA SER A 31 -4.79 -6.52 18.62
C SER A 31 -4.87 -7.49 17.44
N SER A 32 -5.25 -8.74 17.68
CA SER A 32 -5.44 -9.75 16.62
C SER A 32 -6.39 -9.31 15.49
N ALA A 33 -7.11 -8.19 15.67
CA ALA A 33 -7.94 -7.54 14.68
C ALA A 33 -7.17 -6.86 13.53
N ASP A 34 -5.89 -6.49 13.72
CA ASP A 34 -5.11 -5.75 12.71
C ASP A 34 -4.26 -6.64 11.80
N LEU A 35 -4.30 -7.97 12.02
CA LEU A 35 -3.51 -8.97 11.30
C LEU A 35 -4.37 -9.66 10.25
N THR A 36 -3.94 -9.61 8.98
CA THR A 36 -4.65 -10.31 7.90
C THR A 36 -4.01 -11.67 7.64
N HIS A 37 -4.70 -12.74 8.03
CA HIS A 37 -4.35 -14.09 7.62
C HIS A 37 -4.78 -14.33 6.18
N ILE A 38 -3.82 -14.70 5.33
CA ILE A 38 -4.04 -15.05 3.93
C ILE A 38 -3.66 -16.53 3.79
N PRO A 39 -4.63 -17.45 3.71
CA PRO A 39 -4.39 -18.85 3.39
C PRO A 39 -3.61 -19.03 2.07
N SER A 40 -2.86 -20.12 1.93
CA SER A 40 -2.21 -20.48 0.66
C SER A 40 -3.23 -20.56 -0.47
N GLU A 41 -2.87 -20.10 -1.68
CA GLU A 41 -3.76 -20.05 -2.86
C GLU A 41 -5.04 -19.20 -2.70
N SER A 42 -5.11 -18.35 -1.68
CA SER A 42 -6.22 -17.40 -1.52
C SER A 42 -5.78 -15.97 -1.83
N SER A 43 -6.74 -15.14 -2.24
CA SER A 43 -6.55 -13.71 -2.38
C SER A 43 -7.42 -12.97 -1.37
N VAL A 44 -6.91 -11.84 -0.87
CA VAL A 44 -7.66 -10.91 -0.03
C VAL A 44 -7.65 -9.54 -0.69
N THR A 45 -8.77 -8.84 -0.60
CA THR A 45 -8.85 -7.43 -1.02
C THR A 45 -8.81 -6.55 0.22
N LEU A 46 -7.76 -5.74 0.34
CA LEU A 46 -7.64 -4.72 1.37
C LEU A 46 -8.06 -3.37 0.78
N ARG A 47 -8.86 -2.61 1.51
CA ARG A 47 -9.33 -1.29 1.08
C ARG A 47 -8.87 -0.24 2.08
N ASN A 48 -8.24 0.81 1.56
CA ASN A 48 -7.82 1.98 2.33
C ASN A 48 -8.21 3.23 1.53
N THR A 49 -8.87 4.17 2.19
CA THR A 49 -9.33 5.43 1.59
C THR A 49 -8.48 6.56 2.14
N GLN A 50 -7.81 7.27 1.23
CA GLN A 50 -6.95 8.39 1.56
C GLN A 50 -7.44 9.64 0.83
N VAL A 51 -7.28 10.79 1.48
CA VAL A 51 -7.58 12.10 0.88
C VAL A 51 -6.31 12.60 0.20
N ALA A 52 -6.41 12.96 -1.07
CA ALA A 52 -5.40 13.75 -1.76
C ALA A 52 -5.76 15.24 -1.62
N ILE A 53 -4.74 16.11 -1.50
CA ILE A 53 -4.95 17.55 -1.36
C ILE A 53 -4.29 18.27 -2.55
N ARG A 54 -5.09 19.10 -3.23
CA ARG A 54 -4.59 20.02 -4.25
C ARG A 54 -3.88 21.19 -3.60
N ASN A 55 -2.66 21.50 -4.06
CA ASN A 55 -1.94 22.71 -3.70
C ASN A 55 -1.18 23.24 -4.93
N ASN A 56 -0.42 24.32 -4.77
CA ASN A 56 0.30 24.95 -5.88
C ASN A 56 1.35 24.03 -6.52
N VAL A 57 1.90 23.06 -5.78
CA VAL A 57 2.90 22.12 -6.28
C VAL A 57 2.24 20.95 -7.00
N THR A 58 1.11 20.45 -6.49
CA THR A 58 0.40 19.28 -7.04
C THR A 58 -0.70 19.63 -8.05
N ALA A 59 -0.83 20.90 -8.43
CA ALA A 59 -1.92 21.40 -9.28
C ALA A 59 -2.03 20.62 -10.61
N ASP A 60 -0.94 20.52 -11.37
CA ASP A 60 -0.95 19.83 -12.68
C ASP A 60 -1.26 18.34 -12.53
N SER A 61 -0.67 17.68 -11.54
CA SER A 61 -0.96 16.27 -11.24
C SER A 61 -2.42 16.06 -10.83
N TRP A 62 -2.97 16.95 -10.00
CA TRP A 62 -4.38 16.93 -9.61
C TRP A 62 -5.30 17.10 -10.81
N ASP A 63 -5.03 18.10 -11.65
CA ASP A 63 -5.88 18.42 -12.80
C ASP A 63 -5.89 17.22 -13.78
N SER A 64 -4.75 16.56 -14.01
CA SER A 64 -4.70 15.32 -14.81
C SER A 64 -5.50 14.15 -14.22
N MET A 65 -5.62 14.06 -12.89
CA MET A 65 -6.45 13.04 -12.24
C MET A 65 -7.93 13.31 -12.46
N VAL A 66 -8.34 14.57 -12.36
CA VAL A 66 -9.74 15.00 -12.58
C VAL A 66 -10.14 14.86 -14.04
N GLU A 67 -9.23 15.18 -14.97
CA GLU A 67 -9.44 15.04 -16.42
C GLU A 67 -9.38 13.58 -16.90
N GLY A 68 -8.94 12.65 -16.06
CA GLY A 68 -8.82 11.23 -16.42
C GLY A 68 -7.64 10.92 -17.35
N THR A 69 -6.67 11.82 -17.45
CA THR A 69 -5.46 11.69 -18.29
C THR A 69 -4.23 11.26 -17.49
N ALA A 70 -4.34 11.21 -16.17
CA ALA A 70 -3.25 10.84 -15.26
C ALA A 70 -2.71 9.42 -15.52
N LYS A 71 -1.38 9.32 -15.42
CA LYS A 71 -0.69 8.06 -15.17
C LYS A 71 -0.33 8.00 -13.68
N TYR A 72 -0.76 6.91 -13.05
CA TYR A 72 -0.58 6.63 -11.64
C TYR A 72 0.59 5.67 -11.47
N GLU A 73 1.43 5.96 -10.49
CA GLU A 73 2.44 5.05 -9.98
C GLU A 73 2.14 4.81 -8.50
N VAL A 74 1.97 3.54 -8.12
CA VAL A 74 1.79 3.13 -6.73
C VAL A 74 3.05 2.38 -6.32
N THR A 75 3.84 2.97 -5.43
CA THR A 75 5.03 2.35 -4.86
C THR A 75 4.83 2.07 -3.38
N GLY A 76 5.55 1.08 -2.85
CA GLY A 76 5.43 0.74 -1.45
C GLY A 76 6.18 -0.52 -1.09
N PHE A 77 5.93 -0.98 0.13
CA PHE A 77 6.40 -2.27 0.58
C PHE A 77 5.35 -2.93 1.47
N TYR A 78 5.49 -4.24 1.66
CA TYR A 78 4.73 -4.96 2.66
C TYR A 78 5.61 -5.90 3.46
N ALA A 79 5.35 -5.96 4.76
CA ALA A 79 5.95 -6.89 5.71
C ALA A 79 4.97 -8.01 6.03
N TYR A 80 5.48 -9.24 6.13
CA TYR A 80 4.68 -10.42 6.35
C TYR A 80 5.43 -11.47 7.17
N ARG A 81 4.67 -12.34 7.85
CA ARG A 81 5.17 -13.61 8.38
C ARG A 81 4.58 -14.77 7.60
N ALA A 82 5.44 -15.61 7.04
CA ALA A 82 5.05 -16.86 6.41
C ALA A 82 5.28 -18.00 7.39
N THR A 83 4.25 -18.83 7.62
CA THR A 83 4.37 -20.05 8.41
C THR A 83 4.33 -21.24 7.47
N VAL A 84 5.43 -21.98 7.37
CA VAL A 84 5.55 -23.18 6.55
C VAL A 84 6.06 -24.30 7.45
N ARG A 85 5.33 -25.42 7.52
CA ARG A 85 5.72 -26.61 8.30
C ARG A 85 6.19 -26.28 9.74
N LEU A 86 5.40 -25.46 10.45
CA LEU A 86 5.61 -25.01 11.84
C LEU A 86 6.73 -23.98 12.05
N GLU A 87 7.51 -23.65 11.01
CA GLU A 87 8.48 -22.56 11.06
C GLU A 87 7.82 -21.26 10.61
N THR A 88 8.05 -20.17 11.35
CA THR A 88 7.54 -18.84 10.99
C THR A 88 8.70 -17.92 10.65
N THR A 89 8.73 -17.43 9.41
CA THR A 89 9.79 -16.58 8.89
C THR A 89 9.21 -15.21 8.53
N PRO A 90 9.80 -14.10 9.03
CA PRO A 90 9.44 -12.76 8.57
C PRO A 90 10.01 -12.50 7.17
N GLY A 91 9.33 -11.63 6.43
CA GLY A 91 9.79 -11.17 5.12
C GLY A 91 9.26 -9.79 4.83
N GLU A 92 9.98 -9.08 3.97
CA GLU A 92 9.60 -7.78 3.45
C GLU A 92 9.72 -7.81 1.92
N LYS A 93 8.82 -7.11 1.24
CA LYS A 93 8.89 -7.00 -0.21
C LYS A 93 8.43 -5.63 -0.68
N GLU A 94 9.25 -5.00 -1.50
CA GLU A 94 8.91 -3.77 -2.22
C GLU A 94 8.05 -4.08 -3.45
N PHE A 95 7.25 -3.10 -3.86
CA PHE A 95 6.48 -3.14 -5.09
C PHE A 95 6.39 -1.76 -5.74
N ALA A 96 6.25 -1.79 -7.07
CA ALA A 96 5.92 -0.65 -7.89
C ALA A 96 4.92 -1.09 -8.95
N LEU A 97 3.79 -0.38 -9.04
CA LEU A 97 2.71 -0.65 -9.99
C LEU A 97 2.40 0.62 -10.77
N THR A 98 2.12 0.49 -12.06
CA THR A 98 1.73 1.62 -12.91
C THR A 98 0.34 1.41 -13.52
N PHE A 99 -0.44 2.48 -13.57
CA PHE A 99 -1.80 2.47 -14.12
C PHE A 99 -2.07 3.72 -14.96
N PRO A 100 -2.81 3.62 -16.09
CA PRO A 100 -3.13 2.38 -16.78
C PRO A 100 -1.85 1.64 -17.19
N HIS A 101 -1.89 0.30 -17.22
CA HIS A 101 -0.75 -0.48 -17.69
C HIS A 101 -0.42 -0.06 -19.14
N PRO A 102 0.87 0.11 -19.48
CA PRO A 102 1.30 0.38 -20.85
C PRO A 102 0.92 -0.75 -21.82
#